data_AF-A0A924X037-F1
#
_entry.id   AF-A0A924X037-F1
#
_cell.length_a   1.000
_cell.length_b   1.000
_cell.length_c   1.000
_cell.angle_alpha   90.00
_cell.angle_beta   90.00
_cell.angle_gamma   90.00
#
_symmetry.space_group_name_H-M   'P 1'
#
loop_
_entity.id
_entity.type
_entity.pdbx_description
1 polymer ?
#
loop_
_entity_poly.entity_id
_entity_poly.type
_entity_poly.pdbx_seq_one_letter_code
_entity_poly.pdbx_strand_id
1 'polypeptide(L)'
;LVELLELPVGSRVLDVPCGQGRHAHLLAESGYDVDGLDYSTDLLNVARKRGTGRNLRYTRGAQSLHLIRVLRASGGRHSRNQRIRSRSQTRRNIDLARRKQGWRHGAIPR
;
A
#
# COMPACT_ATOMS: atom_id res chain seq x y z
N LEU A 1 -9.90 -11.92 11.25
CA LEU A 1 -8.85 -11.93 10.19
C LEU A 1 -8.03 -10.65 10.23
N VAL A 2 -8.64 -9.48 10.03
CA VAL A 2 -7.93 -8.19 10.05
C VAL A 2 -7.28 -7.89 11.40
N GLU A 3 -8.01 -8.12 12.49
CA GLU A 3 -7.51 -7.94 13.87
C GLU A 3 -6.33 -8.86 14.20
N LEU A 4 -6.37 -10.10 13.69
CA LEU A 4 -5.29 -11.08 13.85
C LEU A 4 -4.00 -10.68 13.11
N LEU A 5 -4.11 -9.90 12.04
CA LEU A 5 -2.98 -9.46 11.20
C LEU A 5 -2.50 -8.05 11.55
N GLU A 6 -3.15 -7.38 12.52
CA GLU A 6 -2.84 -6.02 12.98
C GLU A 6 -2.63 -5.00 11.84
N LEU A 7 -3.37 -5.17 10.74
CA LEU A 7 -3.20 -4.35 9.54
C LEU A 7 -3.78 -2.94 9.75
N PRO A 8 -2.98 -1.86 9.60
CA PRO A 8 -3.51 -0.51 9.64
C PRO A 8 -4.59 -0.30 8.58
N VAL A 9 -5.67 0.42 8.91
CA VAL A 9 -6.69 0.85 7.94
C VAL A 9 -6.03 1.59 6.77
N GLY A 10 -6.50 1.33 5.55
CA GLY A 10 -5.89 1.84 4.31
C GLY A 10 -4.72 1.00 3.80
N SER A 11 -4.35 -0.08 4.49
CA SER A 11 -3.38 -1.06 3.96
C SER A 11 -3.89 -1.67 2.66
N ARG A 12 -2.95 -2.03 1.78
CA ARG A 12 -3.28 -2.79 0.59
C ARG A 12 -3.43 -4.26 0.92
N VAL A 13 -4.49 -4.88 0.42
CA VAL A 13 -4.79 -6.29 0.65
C VAL A 13 -5.05 -6.97 -0.68
N LEU A 14 -4.46 -8.15 -0.86
CA LEU A 14 -4.69 -9.01 -2.01
C LEU A 14 -5.53 -10.21 -1.55
N ASP A 15 -6.72 -10.38 -2.12
CA ASP A 15 -7.64 -11.49 -1.83
C ASP A 15 -7.58 -12.53 -2.97
N VAL A 16 -7.07 -13.75 -2.69
CA VAL A 16 -6.89 -14.81 -3.70
C VAL A 16 -7.12 -16.21 -3.09
N PRO A 17 -7.95 -17.07 -3.71
CA PRO A 17 -8.95 -16.71 -4.71
C PRO A 17 -10.08 -15.87 -4.08
N CYS A 18 -10.48 -14.77 -4.72
CA CYS A 18 -11.51 -13.88 -4.17
C CYS A 18 -12.95 -14.36 -4.44
N GLY A 19 -13.16 -15.29 -5.36
CA GLY A 19 -14.47 -15.80 -5.76
C GLY A 19 -15.46 -14.69 -6.11
N GLN A 20 -16.67 -14.76 -5.54
CA GLN A 20 -17.70 -13.72 -5.68
C GLN A 20 -17.47 -12.47 -4.79
N GLY A 21 -16.28 -12.32 -4.21
CA GLY A 21 -15.85 -11.10 -3.54
C GLY A 21 -16.34 -10.90 -2.10
N ARG A 22 -16.81 -11.95 -1.39
CA ARG A 22 -17.37 -11.81 -0.04
C ARG A 22 -16.43 -11.08 0.92
N HIS A 23 -15.16 -11.47 0.96
CA HIS A 23 -14.16 -10.82 1.83
C HIS A 23 -13.67 -9.51 1.23
N ALA A 24 -13.38 -9.48 -0.06
CA ALA A 24 -12.93 -8.27 -0.74
C ALA A 24 -13.85 -7.07 -0.50
N HIS A 25 -15.18 -7.28 -0.53
CA HIS A 25 -16.17 -6.25 -0.20
C HIS A 25 -16.08 -5.77 1.26
N LEU A 26 -16.11 -6.69 2.22
CA LEU A 26 -16.02 -6.35 3.65
C LEU A 26 -14.73 -5.61 4.00
N LEU A 27 -13.61 -6.00 3.37
CA LEU A 27 -12.32 -5.34 3.54
C LEU A 27 -12.35 -3.93 2.94
N ALA A 28 -12.92 -3.76 1.75
CA ALA A 28 -13.04 -2.43 1.15
C ALA A 28 -13.96 -1.50 1.95
N GLU A 29 -15.09 -2.01 2.46
CA GLU A 29 -16.00 -1.27 3.35
C GLU A 29 -15.33 -0.89 4.67
N SER A 30 -14.42 -1.73 5.15
CA SER A 30 -13.59 -1.46 6.35
C SER A 30 -12.42 -0.50 6.08
N GLY A 31 -12.30 0.06 4.86
CA GLY A 31 -11.33 1.09 4.52
C GLY A 31 -9.99 0.59 3.99
N TYR A 32 -9.87 -0.69 3.61
CA TYR A 32 -8.68 -1.23 2.95
C TYR A 32 -8.68 -0.95 1.44
N ASP A 33 -7.50 -0.96 0.82
CA ASP A 33 -7.32 -0.89 -0.64
C ASP A 33 -7.13 -2.29 -1.20
N VAL A 34 -8.19 -2.87 -1.75
CA VAL A 34 -8.29 -4.29 -2.04
C VAL A 34 -8.16 -4.58 -3.53
N ASP A 35 -7.28 -5.51 -3.86
CA ASP A 35 -7.18 -6.14 -5.17
C ASP A 35 -7.64 -7.60 -5.02
N GLY A 36 -8.76 -7.98 -5.66
CA GLY A 36 -9.29 -9.34 -5.68
C GLY A 36 -8.86 -10.07 -6.95
N LEU A 37 -8.38 -11.30 -6.82
CA LEU A 37 -7.96 -12.12 -7.95
C LEU A 37 -8.65 -13.49 -7.92
N ASP A 38 -9.22 -13.89 -9.05
CA ASP A 38 -9.84 -15.20 -9.23
C ASP A 38 -9.72 -15.65 -10.68
N TYR A 39 -9.72 -16.95 -10.94
CA TYR A 39 -9.65 -17.47 -12.31
C TYR A 39 -11.03 -17.50 -13.00
N SER A 40 -12.11 -17.64 -12.21
CA SER A 40 -13.47 -17.81 -12.68
C SER A 40 -14.07 -16.48 -13.10
N THR A 41 -14.27 -16.30 -14.40
CA THR A 41 -14.93 -15.11 -14.96
C THR A 41 -16.34 -14.93 -14.38
N ASP A 42 -17.07 -16.03 -14.17
CA ASP A 42 -18.45 -15.98 -13.68
C ASP A 42 -18.50 -15.46 -12.24
N LEU A 43 -17.62 -15.94 -11.37
CA LEU A 43 -17.51 -15.44 -10.00
C LEU A 43 -17.09 -13.97 -9.97
N LEU A 44 -16.13 -13.58 -10.80
CA LEU A 44 -15.73 -12.18 -10.92
C LEU A 44 -16.86 -11.28 -11.44
N ASN A 45 -17.72 -11.78 -12.31
CA ASN A 45 -18.90 -11.05 -12.78
C ASN A 45 -19.90 -10.84 -11.65
N VAL A 46 -20.14 -11.85 -10.80
CA VAL A 46 -20.95 -11.70 -9.59
C VAL A 46 -20.32 -10.69 -8.63
N ALA A 47 -19.00 -10.77 -8.41
CA ALA A 47 -18.27 -9.85 -7.55
C ALA A 47 -18.38 -8.40 -8.01
N ARG A 48 -18.21 -8.15 -9.32
CA ARG A 48 -18.35 -6.81 -9.92
C ARG A 48 -19.77 -6.27 -9.88
N LYS A 49 -20.78 -7.14 -10.08
CA LYS A 49 -22.20 -6.76 -9.94
C LYS A 49 -22.53 -6.34 -8.51
N ARG A 50 -21.91 -6.96 -7.51
CA ARG A 50 -22.04 -6.56 -6.12
C ARG A 50 -21.39 -5.20 -5.85
N GLY A 51 -20.33 -4.86 -6.57
CA GLY A 51 -19.76 -3.51 -6.58
C GLY A 51 -18.28 -3.47 -6.93
N THR A 52 -17.82 -2.31 -7.37
CA THR A 52 -16.39 -1.97 -7.53
C THR A 52 -16.19 -0.53 -7.10
N GLY A 53 -14.95 -0.11 -6.90
CA GLY A 53 -14.70 1.26 -6.47
C GLY A 53 -13.24 1.66 -6.51
N ARG A 54 -12.95 2.86 -5.99
CA ARG A 54 -11.59 3.40 -5.94
C ARG A 54 -10.63 2.50 -5.14
N ASN A 55 -11.14 1.80 -4.14
CA ASN A 55 -10.40 0.93 -3.23
C ASN A 55 -10.78 -0.56 -3.36
N LEU A 56 -11.49 -0.95 -4.42
CA LEU A 56 -11.84 -2.36 -4.68
C LEU A 56 -11.79 -2.68 -6.17
N ARG A 57 -10.91 -3.61 -6.56
CA ARG A 57 -10.63 -3.97 -7.95
C ARG A 57 -10.65 -5.50 -8.11
N TYR A 58 -11.05 -5.98 -9.29
CA TYR A 58 -11.11 -7.41 -9.60
C TYR A 58 -10.36 -7.76 -10.88
N THR A 59 -9.38 -8.65 -10.77
CA THR A 59 -8.53 -9.10 -11.87
C THR A 59 -8.72 -10.59 -12.11
N ARG A 60 -8.85 -11.00 -13.38
CA ARG A 60 -8.86 -12.42 -13.72
C ARG A 60 -7.44 -12.98 -13.68
N GLY A 61 -7.24 -14.01 -12.88
CA GLY A 61 -5.99 -14.76 -12.78
C GLY A 61 -5.97 -16.04 -13.63
N ALA A 62 -4.79 -16.62 -13.80
CA ALA A 62 -4.66 -17.99 -14.29
C ALA A 62 -4.81 -18.98 -13.13
N GLN A 63 -5.29 -20.20 -13.39
CA GLN A 63 -5.44 -21.26 -12.38
C GLN A 63 -4.09 -21.71 -11.79
N SER A 64 -3.02 -21.57 -12.56
CA SER A 64 -1.64 -21.85 -12.16
C SER A 64 -1.05 -20.69 -11.35
N LEU A 65 -1.58 -20.48 -10.13
CA LEU A 65 -1.07 -19.53 -9.15
C LEU A 65 0.23 -20.05 -8.48
N HIS A 66 1.29 -20.27 -9.25
CA HIS A 66 2.58 -20.72 -8.70
C HIS A 66 3.53 -19.58 -8.29
N LEU A 67 3.10 -18.31 -8.39
CA LEU A 67 3.93 -17.19 -7.97
C LEU A 67 3.09 -15.99 -7.52
N ILE A 68 2.37 -16.12 -6.41
CA ILE A 68 2.01 -14.94 -5.62
C ILE A 68 3.30 -14.53 -4.88
N ARG A 69 4.11 -13.67 -5.51
CA ARG A 69 5.09 -12.89 -4.75
C ARG A 69 4.27 -11.99 -3.83
N VAL A 70 4.16 -12.37 -2.55
CA VAL A 70 3.69 -11.49 -1.49
C VAL A 70 4.68 -10.33 -1.45
N LEU A 71 4.40 -9.27 -2.21
CA LEU A 71 5.10 -8.01 -2.08
C LEU A 71 4.78 -7.52 -0.68
N ARG A 72 5.74 -7.69 0.24
CA ARG A 72 5.69 -7.08 1.57
C ARG A 72 5.29 -5.62 1.37
N ALA A 73 4.31 -5.16 2.15
CA ALA A 73 3.87 -3.78 2.19
C ALA A 73 4.99 -2.88 2.75
N SER A 74 6.01 -2.60 1.94
CA SER A 74 6.98 -1.54 2.17
C SER A 74 6.76 -0.47 1.11
N GLY A 75 5.85 0.47 1.41
CA GLY A 75 5.71 1.68 0.62
C GLY A 75 4.28 2.16 0.51
N GLY A 76 3.77 2.76 1.59
CA GLY A 76 2.60 3.63 1.49
C GLY A 76 2.80 4.64 0.35
N ARG A 77 1.80 4.81 -0.50
CA ARG A 77 1.74 5.93 -1.45
C ARG A 77 1.65 7.20 -0.63
N HIS A 78 2.80 7.80 -0.33
CA HIS A 78 2.89 9.06 0.39
C HIS A 78 2.15 10.13 -0.43
N SER A 79 1.09 10.70 0.16
CA SER A 79 0.46 11.90 -0.37
C SER A 79 1.53 12.96 -0.65
N ARG A 80 1.54 13.55 -1.86
CA ARG A 80 2.49 14.60 -2.28
C ARG A 80 2.60 15.73 -1.26
N ASN A 81 1.55 15.95 -0.47
CA ASN A 81 1.49 17.00 0.55
C ASN A 81 2.37 16.73 1.79
N GLN A 82 2.65 15.46 2.12
CA GLN A 82 3.53 15.11 3.25
C GLN A 82 5.02 15.18 2.89
N ARG A 83 5.35 15.12 1.58
CA ARG A 83 6.73 15.16 1.06
C ARG A 83 7.37 16.55 1.17
N ILE A 84 6.55 17.60 1.20
CA ILE A 84 7.00 18.99 1.38
C ILE A 84 7.35 19.24 2.85
N ARG A 85 6.51 18.75 3.78
CA ARG A 85 6.76 18.87 5.23
C ARG A 85 7.96 18.07 5.71
N SER A 86 8.20 16.87 5.17
CA SER A 86 9.37 16.06 5.56
C SER A 86 10.69 16.67 5.09
N ARG A 87 10.75 17.23 3.87
CA ARG A 87 11.95 17.95 3.37
C ARG A 87 12.33 19.16 4.22
N SER A 88 11.36 19.92 4.74
CA SER A 88 11.64 21.04 5.64
C SER A 88 12.13 20.58 7.02
N GLN A 89 11.60 19.49 7.55
CA GLN A 89 11.99 18.95 8.86
C GLN A 89 13.39 18.32 8.80
N THR A 90 13.70 17.55 7.74
CA THR A 90 15.01 16.93 7.56
C THR A 90 16.11 17.97 7.37
N ARG A 91 15.87 19.07 6.62
CA ARG A 91 16.85 20.17 6.49
C ARG A 91 17.14 20.84 7.84
N ARG A 92 16.10 21.13 8.63
CA ARG A 92 16.28 21.69 9.99
C ARG A 92 17.07 20.76 10.90
N ASN A 93 16.79 19.45 10.84
CA ASN A 93 17.49 18.46 11.66
C ASN A 93 18.96 18.31 11.26
N ILE A 94 19.28 18.39 9.96
CA ILE A 94 20.67 18.40 9.48
C ILE A 94 21.41 19.67 9.92
N ASP A 95 20.79 20.84 9.85
CA ASP A 95 21.39 22.09 10.31
C ASP A 95 21.61 22.12 11.82
N LEU A 96 20.68 21.58 12.60
CA LEU A 96 20.80 21.39 14.04
C LEU A 96 21.93 20.40 14.39
N ALA A 97 22.05 19.31 13.63
CA ALA A 97 23.13 18.33 13.82
C ALA A 97 24.52 18.92 13.49
N ARG A 98 24.62 19.72 12.40
CA ARG A 98 25.86 20.43 12.02
C ARG A 98 26.31 21.44 13.07
N ARG A 99 25.36 22.14 13.70
CA ARG A 99 25.63 23.09 14.80
C ARG A 99 26.09 22.41 16.09
N LYS A 100 25.51 21.25 16.45
CA LYS A 100 25.90 20.49 17.65
C LYS A 100 27.26 19.82 17.54
N GLN A 101 27.72 19.49 16.33
CA GLN A 101 29.00 18.80 16.11
C GLN A 101 30.18 19.74 15.77
N GLY A 102 30.00 21.06 15.84
CA GLY A 102 31.12 22.01 15.70
C GLY A 102 31.79 22.07 14.33
N TRP A 103 31.12 21.61 13.26
CA TRP A 103 31.69 21.65 11.90
C TRP A 103 31.81 23.08 11.37
N ARG A 104 33.00 23.66 11.46
CA ARG A 104 33.37 24.89 10.73
C ARG A 104 33.70 24.53 9.29
N HIS A 105 33.12 25.25 8.32
CA HIS A 105 33.38 25.05 6.90
C HIS A 105 34.83 25.36 6.53
N GLY A 106 35.43 24.50 5.70
CA GLY A 106 36.62 24.85 4.92
C GLY A 106 37.52 23.65 4.62
N ALA A 107 37.36 23.08 3.41
CA ALA A 107 38.45 22.60 2.54
C ALA A 107 37.87 21.75 1.40
N ILE A 108 37.78 22.31 0.20
CA ILE A 108 37.69 21.55 -1.05
C ILE A 108 39.12 21.53 -1.60
N PRO A 109 39.81 20.39 -1.70
CA PRO A 109 41.08 20.33 -2.41
C PRO A 109 40.82 20.39 -3.92
N ARG A 110 41.75 21.05 -4.63
CA ARG A 110 41.70 21.34 -6.07
C ARG A 110 41.70 20.09 -6.93
#